data_AF-A0A7T0C357-F1
#
_entry.id   AF-A0A7T0C357-F1
#
_cell.length_a   1.000
_cell.length_b   1.000
_cell.length_c   1.000
_cell.angle_alpha   90.00
_cell.angle_beta   90.00
_cell.angle_gamma   90.00
#
_symmetry.space_group_name_H-M   'P 1'
#
loop_
_entity.id
_entity.type
_entity.pdbx_description
1 polymer ?
#
loop_
_entity_poly.entity_id
_entity_poly.type
_entity_poly.pdbx_seq_one_letter_code
_entity_poly.pdbx_strand_id
1 'polypeptide(L)'
;MAVKEKAKKTGQRKRKPKILAVINDACTGCSGSPICITECPVDNCMYEVENPDAPAFNRVYVDALLCIGCKKCITKGPMNTLLEGCPWDAIDMVSLEDFESENGELPY
;
A
#
# COMPACT_ATOMS: atom_id res chain seq x y z
N MET A 1 -19.63 0.03 20.47
CA MET A 1 -18.16 0.10 20.71
C MET A 1 -17.60 1.12 19.73
N ALA A 2 -17.27 2.34 20.20
CA ALA A 2 -16.75 3.39 19.34
C ALA A 2 -15.27 3.11 19.01
N VAL A 3 -15.00 2.59 17.81
CA VAL A 3 -13.63 2.50 17.30
C VAL A 3 -13.19 3.93 17.00
N LYS A 4 -12.26 4.46 17.81
CA LYS A 4 -11.57 5.73 17.54
C LYS A 4 -11.06 5.73 16.10
N GLU A 5 -11.61 6.62 15.27
CA GLU A 5 -11.06 6.94 13.96
C GLU A 5 -9.59 7.35 14.15
N LYS A 6 -8.67 6.52 13.67
CA LYS A 6 -7.25 6.86 13.70
C LYS A 6 -7.03 7.89 12.59
N ALA A 7 -6.74 9.13 12.98
CA ALA A 7 -6.32 10.18 12.05
C ALA A 7 -5.21 9.65 11.14
N LYS A 8 -5.45 9.73 9.82
CA LYS A 8 -4.46 9.34 8.81
C LYS A 8 -3.24 10.25 8.96
N LYS A 9 -2.04 9.66 8.99
CA LYS A 9 -0.81 10.45 9.01
C LYS A 9 -0.64 11.14 7.66
N THR A 10 -0.45 12.44 7.70
CA THR A 10 -0.14 13.27 6.53
C THR A 10 1.33 13.70 6.59
N GLY A 11 2.02 13.65 5.45
CA GLY A 11 3.41 14.11 5.31
C GLY A 11 4.47 13.01 5.25
N GLN A 12 5.68 13.42 4.89
CA GLN A 12 6.85 12.56 4.69
C GLN A 12 7.29 11.87 5.99
N ARG A 13 7.70 10.61 5.87
CA ARG A 13 8.13 9.79 7.00
C ARG A 13 9.40 10.36 7.65
N LYS A 14 9.40 10.50 8.98
CA LYS A 14 10.56 11.01 9.73
C LYS A 14 11.73 10.01 9.88
N ARG A 15 11.53 8.74 9.52
CA ARG A 15 12.52 7.66 9.67
C ARG A 15 12.41 6.69 8.50
N LYS A 16 13.55 6.11 8.09
CA LYS A 16 13.59 4.99 7.14
C LYS A 16 12.88 3.77 7.75
N PRO A 17 11.79 3.27 7.17
CA PRO A 17 11.18 2.02 7.59
C PRO A 17 12.07 0.85 7.15
N LYS A 18 11.99 -0.27 7.86
CA LYS A 18 12.77 -1.47 7.48
C LYS A 18 12.17 -2.19 6.26
N ILE A 19 10.88 -2.00 6.04
CA ILE A 19 10.10 -2.69 5.01
C ILE A 19 9.18 -1.71 4.30
N LEU A 20 8.94 -1.97 3.02
CA LEU A 20 8.07 -1.22 2.14
C LEU A 20 7.08 -2.16 1.46
N ALA A 21 5.89 -1.64 1.19
CA ALA A 21 4.90 -2.36 0.40
C ALA A 21 5.11 -1.97 -1.07
N VAL A 22 5.21 -2.97 -1.94
CA VAL A 22 5.30 -2.82 -3.40
C VAL A 22 4.14 -3.60 -4.01
N ILE A 23 3.57 -3.06 -5.08
CA ILE A 23 2.45 -3.71 -5.76
C ILE A 23 2.92 -4.35 -7.05
N ASN A 24 2.61 -5.62 -7.23
CA ASN A 24 2.92 -6.39 -8.43
C ASN A 24 1.80 -6.32 -9.48
N ASP A 25 2.03 -6.94 -10.64
CA ASP A 25 1.14 -6.90 -11.81
C ASP A 25 -0.16 -7.69 -11.62
N ALA A 26 -0.29 -8.48 -10.55
CA ALA A 26 -1.52 -9.18 -10.21
C ALA A 26 -2.61 -8.24 -9.61
N CYS A 27 -2.28 -6.97 -9.36
CA CYS A 27 -3.23 -6.02 -8.78
C CYS A 27 -4.26 -5.55 -9.82
N THR A 28 -5.51 -5.91 -9.58
CA THR A 28 -6.69 -5.51 -10.38
C THR A 28 -7.46 -4.34 -9.77
N GLY A 29 -6.86 -3.63 -8.81
CA GLY A 29 -7.48 -2.46 -8.16
C GLY A 29 -8.77 -2.78 -7.40
N CYS A 30 -9.01 -4.05 -7.05
CA CYS A 30 -10.25 -4.52 -6.43
C CYS A 30 -11.50 -3.97 -7.15
N SER A 31 -11.48 -3.94 -8.49
CA SER A 31 -12.57 -3.42 -9.32
C SER A 31 -12.95 -1.95 -9.04
N GLY A 32 -11.95 -1.09 -8.80
CA GLY A 32 -12.16 0.34 -8.53
C GLY A 32 -12.60 0.64 -7.10
N SER A 33 -12.46 -0.32 -6.19
CA SER A 33 -12.67 -0.12 -4.74
C SER A 33 -11.49 -0.66 -3.95
N PRO A 34 -10.33 0.00 -4.04
CA PRO A 34 -9.09 -0.47 -3.42
C PRO A 34 -9.15 -0.35 -1.89
N ILE A 35 -9.39 -1.48 -1.23
CA ILE A 35 -9.44 -1.58 0.24
C ILE A 35 -8.13 -1.15 0.91
N CYS A 36 -7.01 -1.37 0.21
CA CYS A 36 -5.68 -1.01 0.70
C CYS A 36 -5.51 0.51 0.85
N ILE A 37 -6.13 1.32 -0.01
CA ILE A 37 -6.13 2.79 0.09
C ILE A 37 -7.01 3.26 1.25
N THR A 38 -8.19 2.64 1.42
CA THR A 38 -9.14 3.05 2.47
C THR A 38 -8.61 2.71 3.88
N GLU A 39 -8.04 1.51 4.05
CA GLU A 39 -7.51 1.03 5.34
C GLU A 39 -6.08 1.50 5.65
N CYS A 40 -5.41 2.15 4.69
CA CYS A 40 -4.07 2.68 4.95
C CYS A 40 -4.12 3.79 6.01
N PRO A 41 -3.31 3.70 7.08
CA PRO A 41 -3.25 4.73 8.12
C PRO A 41 -2.46 5.97 7.70
N VAL A 42 -1.93 6.00 6.47
CA VAL A 42 -1.19 7.12 5.89
C VAL A 42 -1.98 7.64 4.71
N ASP A 43 -2.18 8.94 4.67
CA ASP A 43 -2.90 9.60 3.59
C ASP A 43 -2.03 9.65 2.32
N ASN A 44 -2.63 9.43 1.15
CA ASN A 44 -1.94 9.38 -0.15
C ASN A 44 -0.78 8.38 -0.28
N CYS A 45 -0.64 7.44 0.66
CA CYS A 45 0.39 6.39 0.57
C CYS A 45 0.16 5.43 -0.61
N MET A 46 -1.08 5.30 -1.07
CA MET A 46 -1.44 4.44 -2.19
C MET A 46 -2.43 5.18 -3.08
N TYR A 47 -2.31 5.04 -4.39
CA TYR A 47 -3.18 5.69 -5.37
C TYR A 47 -3.44 4.77 -6.56
N GLU A 48 -4.55 4.98 -7.26
CA GLU A 48 -4.92 4.23 -8.45
C GLU A 48 -4.22 4.80 -9.68
N VAL A 49 -3.68 3.91 -10.51
CA VAL A 49 -3.00 4.19 -11.76
C VAL A 49 -3.60 3.28 -12.83
N GLU A 50 -3.81 3.80 -14.03
CA GLU A 50 -4.28 2.98 -15.15
C GLU A 50 -3.23 1.93 -15.49
N ASN A 51 -3.65 0.67 -15.61
CA ASN A 51 -2.73 -0.42 -15.98
C ASN A 51 -2.63 -0.49 -17.51
N PRO A 52 -1.43 -0.29 -18.11
CA PRO A 52 -1.26 -0.39 -19.57
C PRO A 52 -1.55 -1.79 -20.12
N ASP A 53 -1.32 -2.84 -19.34
CA ASP A 53 -1.53 -4.25 -19.75
C ASP A 53 -3.01 -4.67 -19.67
N ALA A 54 -3.81 -3.96 -18.87
CA ALA A 54 -5.21 -4.27 -18.64
C ALA A 54 -6.03 -2.96 -18.51
N PRO A 55 -6.39 -2.30 -19.63
CA PRO A 55 -7.08 -1.00 -19.60
C PRO A 55 -8.47 -1.05 -18.96
N ALA A 56 -9.03 -2.24 -18.73
CA ALA A 56 -10.28 -2.42 -18.01
C ALA A 56 -10.13 -2.33 -16.48
N PHE A 57 -8.90 -2.42 -15.95
CA PHE A 57 -8.62 -2.43 -14.51
C PHE A 57 -7.54 -1.42 -14.15
N ASN A 58 -7.76 -0.69 -13.06
CA ASN A 58 -6.71 0.13 -12.46
C ASN A 58 -5.79 -0.75 -11.62
N ARG A 59 -4.51 -0.40 -11.58
CA ARG A 59 -3.55 -0.93 -10.63
C ARG A 59 -3.37 0.07 -9.51
N VAL A 60 -3.15 -0.41 -8.29
CA VAL A 60 -2.77 0.48 -7.19
C VAL A 60 -1.24 0.63 -7.20
N TYR A 61 -0.75 1.84 -6.99
CA TYR A 61 0.67 2.12 -6.79
C TYR A 61 0.91 2.57 -5.35
N VAL A 62 2.06 2.20 -4.77
CA VAL A 62 2.45 2.60 -3.42
C VAL A 62 3.52 3.66 -3.50
N ASP A 63 3.28 4.79 -2.87
CA ASP A 63 4.31 5.81 -2.69
C ASP A 63 5.33 5.34 -1.63
N ALA A 64 6.55 5.06 -2.09
CA ALA A 64 7.64 4.58 -1.24
C ALA A 64 8.11 5.63 -0.22
N LEU A 65 7.84 6.93 -0.42
CA LEU A 65 8.20 8.01 0.50
C LEU A 65 7.22 8.12 1.67
N LEU A 66 5.95 7.80 1.42
CA LEU A 66 4.89 7.87 2.42
C LEU A 66 4.68 6.53 3.13
N CYS A 67 5.02 5.42 2.49
CA CYS A 67 4.88 4.10 3.08
C CYS A 67 5.78 3.94 4.32
N ILE A 68 5.12 3.57 5.44
CA ILE A 68 5.74 3.38 6.75
C ILE A 68 5.97 1.90 7.09
N GLY A 69 5.65 0.97 6.18
CA GLY A 69 5.82 -0.46 6.42
C GLY A 69 4.90 -1.06 7.49
N CYS A 70 3.69 -0.50 7.67
CA CYS A 70 2.78 -0.92 8.74
C CYS A 70 2.08 -2.27 8.54
N LYS A 71 2.23 -2.91 7.37
CA LYS A 71 1.59 -4.18 6.95
C LYS A 71 0.06 -4.22 7.01
N LYS A 72 -0.63 -3.13 7.34
CA LYS A 72 -2.10 -3.15 7.44
C LYS A 72 -2.81 -3.44 6.12
N CYS A 73 -2.21 -3.03 5.00
CA CYS A 73 -2.71 -3.30 3.65
C CYS A 73 -2.81 -4.80 3.32
N ILE A 74 -2.07 -5.67 4.02
CA ILE A 74 -2.10 -7.13 3.85
C ILE A 74 -2.76 -7.85 5.04
N THR A 75 -3.17 -7.14 6.09
CA THR A 75 -3.68 -7.76 7.33
C THR A 75 -5.12 -7.36 7.64
N LYS A 76 -5.61 -6.24 7.09
CA LYS A 76 -6.96 -5.73 7.34
C LYS A 76 -7.78 -5.76 6.06
N GLY A 77 -8.88 -6.51 6.11
CA GLY A 77 -9.91 -6.52 5.09
C GLY A 77 -11.12 -5.64 5.44
N PRO A 78 -12.12 -5.58 4.55
CA PRO A 78 -13.37 -4.85 4.79
C PRO A 78 -14.06 -5.35 6.06
N MET A 79 -14.74 -4.44 6.76
CA MET A 79 -15.43 -4.71 8.04
C MET A 79 -14.53 -5.21 9.17
N ASN A 80 -13.26 -4.78 9.19
CA ASN A 80 -12.29 -5.12 10.24
C ASN A 80 -12.07 -6.65 10.37
N THR A 81 -12.28 -7.37 9.27
CA THR A 81 -11.91 -8.78 9.14
C THR A 81 -10.39 -8.89 9.01
N LEU A 82 -9.82 -9.88 9.68
CA LEU A 82 -8.40 -10.21 9.51
C LEU A 82 -8.29 -10.98 8.20
N LEU A 83 -7.79 -10.31 7.16
CA LEU A 83 -7.42 -10.98 5.91
C LEU A 83 -5.93 -11.32 6.00
N GLU A 84 -5.57 -12.56 5.73
CA GLU A 84 -4.18 -12.94 5.47
C GLU A 84 -3.86 -12.63 4.00
N GLY A 85 -3.63 -11.35 3.71
CA GLY A 85 -3.15 -10.89 2.41
C GLY A 85 -4.13 -10.07 1.58
N CYS A 86 -3.63 -9.58 0.44
CA CYS A 86 -4.45 -9.09 -0.65
C CYS A 86 -5.17 -10.30 -1.28
N PRO A 87 -6.45 -10.20 -1.70
CA PRO A 87 -7.15 -11.32 -2.35
C PRO A 87 -6.43 -11.85 -3.60
N TRP A 88 -5.63 -11.02 -4.24
CA TRP A 88 -4.81 -11.35 -5.41
C TRP A 88 -3.34 -11.59 -5.06
N ASP A 89 -3.00 -11.56 -3.77
CA ASP A 89 -1.63 -11.55 -3.27
C ASP A 89 -0.72 -10.53 -3.97
N ALA A 90 -1.31 -9.40 -4.37
CA ALA A 90 -0.64 -8.44 -5.23
C ALA A 90 0.25 -7.42 -4.48
N ILE A 91 0.46 -7.60 -3.17
CA ILE A 91 1.18 -6.66 -2.31
C ILE A 91 2.36 -7.39 -1.66
N ASP A 92 3.55 -7.10 -2.14
CA ASP A 92 4.79 -7.65 -1.65
C ASP A 92 5.42 -6.73 -0.61
N MET A 93 5.80 -7.29 0.54
CA MET A 93 6.49 -6.55 1.60
C MET A 93 8.00 -6.77 1.46
N VAL A 94 8.67 -5.87 0.74
CA VAL A 94 10.12 -5.92 0.51
C VAL A 94 10.88 -5.14 1.58
N SER A 95 12.18 -5.42 1.75
CA SER A 95 13.01 -4.58 2.61
C SER A 95 13.32 -3.25 1.91
N LEU A 96 13.60 -2.21 2.69
CA LEU A 96 13.98 -0.92 2.11
C LEU A 96 15.33 -1.01 1.37
N GLU A 97 16.23 -1.89 1.81
CA GLU A 97 17.52 -2.13 1.19
C GLU A 97 17.37 -2.77 -0.21
N ASP A 98 16.48 -3.75 -0.34
CA ASP A 98 16.15 -4.37 -1.64
C ASP A 98 15.49 -3.34 -2.56
N PHE A 99 14.54 -2.56 -2.03
CA PHE A 99 13.86 -1.53 -2.81
C PHE A 99 14.81 -0.44 -3.32
N GLU A 100 15.71 0.08 -2.46
CA GLU A 100 16.72 1.08 -2.85
C GLU A 100 17.73 0.51 -3.87
N SER A 101 17.99 -0.81 -3.82
CA SER A 101 18.88 -1.48 -4.78
C SER A 101 18.28 -1.57 -6.19
N GLU A 102 16.96 -1.76 -6.29
CA GLU A 102 16.26 -1.87 -7.59
C GLU A 102 15.79 -0.52 -8.14
N ASN A 103 15.35 0.40 -7.27
CA ASN A 103 14.69 1.66 -7.65
C ASN A 103 15.53 2.92 -7.39
N GLY A 104 16.69 2.79 -6.72
CA GLY A 104 17.55 3.91 -6.35
C GLY A 104 17.23 4.50 -4.97
N GLU A 105 18.13 5.36 -4.48
CA GLU A 105 18.03 5.96 -3.15
C GLU A 105 16.83 6.92 -3.05
N LEU A 106 15.95 6.67 -2.08
CA LEU A 106 14.78 7.50 -1.85
C LEU A 106 15.13 8.75 -1.03
N PRO A 107 14.77 9.98 -1.48
CA PRO A 107 14.95 11.19 -0.68
C PRO A 107 13.98 11.17 0.51
N TYR A 108 14.50 11.18 1.74
CA TYR A 108 13.71 11.08 2.97
C TYR A 108 13.47 12.43 3.65
#